data_AF-Q4D2Q5-F1
#
_entry.id   AF-Q4D2Q5-F1
#
_cell.length_a   1.000
_cell.length_b   1.000
_cell.length_c   1.000
_cell.angle_alpha   90.00
_cell.angle_beta   90.00
_cell.angle_gamma   90.00
#
_symmetry.space_group_name_H-M   'P 1'
#
loop_
_entity.id
_entity.type
_entity.pdbx_description
1 polymer ?
#
loop_
_entity_poly.entity_id
_entity_poly.type
_entity_poly.pdbx_seq_one_letter_code
_entity_poly.pdbx_strand_id
1 'polypeptide(L)'
;MKRALVFSGQGAHRQGMSMEYLRVPAVARLWEKMKDQMMQKYGISLQEVMTVNPQKIHVRDDALDVSVICKRGSLEDRNVAESAPRKKFFSSQEGVMSLTFLTQPCMLAAHMLALEYLRSTRGYSVESALVIAGHSLGEFSALCALGIFSPEVAVDLVYKRGVLMDYALEQFSANRDDYVMYACHPGRAKLCEEDLDVAVDQFHVLVELVARALSATTSFVEVVNYNIDHEQYVVAGDRVGLSALGKCLDPQFRASVCGPSSSLDHIARTAVSSVWQDKKDGVTMHPNKGPLPDFVTSSVKKYGVRSTFRRFLRGPDDGYTPSLEELTHLTLQEDGRSGLKKKSWFVPLPVNVPFHSSRLRRAMDLFLPVVQDAMPEEDVLRSMLGVAAKPLEESNSAFCTSA
;
A
#
# COMPACT_ATOMS: atom_id res chain seq x y z
N MET A 1 -16.52 29.32 1.36
CA MET A 1 -15.85 28.35 0.47
C MET A 1 -15.92 26.98 1.14
N LYS A 2 -16.51 25.97 0.49
CA LYS A 2 -16.53 24.59 1.02
C LYS A 2 -15.12 24.01 0.88
N ARG A 3 -14.55 23.48 1.96
CA ARG A 3 -13.20 22.91 1.98
C ARG A 3 -13.28 21.40 2.18
N ALA A 4 -12.34 20.66 1.59
CA ALA A 4 -12.12 19.25 1.89
C ALA A 4 -10.71 19.07 2.44
N LEU A 5 -10.54 18.21 3.44
CA LEU A 5 -9.26 17.82 4.00
C LEU A 5 -9.00 16.36 3.62
N VAL A 6 -7.96 16.12 2.82
CA VAL A 6 -7.61 14.78 2.34
C VAL A 6 -6.20 14.39 2.77
N PHE A 7 -6.07 13.21 3.36
CA PHE A 7 -4.78 12.67 3.81
C PHE A 7 -4.24 11.63 2.83
N SER A 8 -2.95 11.72 2.53
CA SER A 8 -2.29 10.80 1.60
C SER A 8 -2.10 9.40 2.20
N GLY A 9 -2.00 8.40 1.32
CA GLY A 9 -1.66 7.03 1.72
C GLY A 9 -0.16 6.79 1.82
N GLN A 10 0.23 5.53 2.00
CA GLN A 10 1.63 5.13 1.93
C GLN A 10 2.19 5.35 0.52
N GLY A 11 3.43 5.84 0.44
CA GLY A 11 4.14 6.07 -0.83
C GLY A 11 4.70 7.49 -0.99
N ALA A 12 4.18 8.45 -0.22
CA ALA A 12 4.69 9.83 -0.19
C ALA A 12 5.72 10.08 0.92
N HIS A 13 6.18 9.03 1.60
CA HIS A 13 7.12 9.14 2.71
C HIS A 13 8.49 9.61 2.22
N ARG A 14 9.12 10.47 3.00
CA ARG A 14 10.50 10.90 2.78
C ARG A 14 11.16 11.23 4.10
N GLN A 15 12.48 11.07 4.14
CA GLN A 15 13.28 11.50 5.27
C GLN A 15 13.07 12.99 5.54
N GLY A 16 12.91 13.34 6.82
CA GLY A 16 12.73 14.71 7.28
C GLY A 16 11.32 15.29 7.08
N MET A 17 10.33 14.51 6.62
CA MET A 17 8.99 15.05 6.36
C MET A 17 8.36 15.70 7.60
N SER A 18 7.88 16.93 7.43
CA SER A 18 7.20 17.76 8.45
C SER A 18 8.04 18.11 9.69
N MET A 19 9.34 17.78 9.70
CA MET A 19 10.23 18.09 10.82
C MET A 19 10.50 19.60 10.93
N GLU A 20 10.37 20.34 9.81
CA GLU A 20 10.51 21.78 9.78
C GLU A 20 9.44 22.54 10.60
N TYR A 21 8.32 21.87 10.92
CA TYR A 21 7.23 22.45 11.70
C TYR A 21 7.46 22.40 13.21
N LEU A 22 8.44 21.60 13.69
CA LEU A 22 8.76 21.48 15.11
C LEU A 22 9.24 22.78 15.76
N ARG A 23 9.56 23.81 14.96
CA ARG A 23 9.81 25.17 15.46
C ARG A 23 8.60 25.82 16.15
N VAL A 24 7.39 25.31 15.92
CA VAL A 24 6.17 25.78 16.58
C VAL A 24 5.94 24.98 17.86
N PRO A 25 5.86 25.61 19.06
CA PRO A 25 5.79 24.88 20.32
C PRO A 25 4.63 23.89 20.46
N ALA A 26 3.46 24.19 19.87
CA ALA A 26 2.32 23.28 19.88
C ALA A 26 2.60 22.01 19.05
N VAL A 27 3.22 22.17 17.89
CA VAL A 27 3.63 21.06 17.01
C VAL A 27 4.70 20.21 17.68
N ALA A 28 5.67 20.84 18.36
CA ALA A 28 6.68 20.11 19.14
C ALA A 28 6.05 19.25 20.25
N ARG A 29 5.09 19.80 21.02
CA ARG A 29 4.39 19.01 22.06
C ARG A 29 3.60 17.83 21.49
N LEU A 30 2.96 18.02 20.34
CA LEU A 30 2.26 16.94 19.64
C LEU A 30 3.22 15.84 19.16
N TRP A 31 4.40 16.24 18.67
CA TRP A 31 5.44 15.31 18.28
C TRP A 31 5.95 14.47 19.45
N GLU A 32 6.25 15.10 20.60
CA GLU A 32 6.70 14.41 21.81
C GLU A 32 5.75 13.27 22.19
N LYS A 33 4.44 13.55 22.22
CA LYS A 33 3.40 12.55 22.52
C LYS A 33 3.49 11.30 21.61
N MET A 34 3.59 11.48 20.30
CA MET A 34 3.63 10.37 19.35
C MET A 34 4.94 9.58 19.42
N LYS A 35 6.09 10.26 19.53
CA LYS A 35 7.38 9.55 19.60
C LYS A 35 7.56 8.83 20.94
N ASP A 36 7.06 9.40 22.03
CA ASP A 36 7.18 8.81 23.37
C ASP A 36 6.32 7.56 23.44
N GLN A 37 5.12 7.58 22.86
CA GLN A 37 4.28 6.39 22.74
C GLN A 37 5.01 5.24 22.04
N MET A 38 5.66 5.52 20.90
CA MET A 38 6.41 4.51 20.15
C MET A 38 7.64 3.99 20.90
N MET A 39 8.34 4.88 21.61
CA MET A 39 9.46 4.49 22.46
C MET A 39 8.99 3.64 23.65
N GLN A 40 7.95 4.07 24.37
CA GLN A 40 7.43 3.39 25.55
C GLN A 40 6.77 2.05 25.22
N LYS A 41 6.13 1.90 24.06
CA LYS A 41 5.49 0.63 23.69
C LYS A 41 6.44 -0.34 22.98
N TYR A 42 7.27 0.14 22.06
CA TYR A 42 8.03 -0.74 21.14
C TYR A 42 9.55 -0.56 21.21
N GLY A 43 10.04 0.45 21.92
CA GLY A 43 11.46 0.81 21.94
C GLY A 43 11.93 1.38 20.60
N ILE A 44 11.02 1.99 19.84
CA ILE A 44 11.29 2.54 18.51
C ILE A 44 11.43 4.06 18.62
N SER A 45 12.60 4.58 18.21
CA SER A 45 12.82 6.02 18.10
C SER A 45 12.23 6.53 16.78
N LEU A 46 11.00 7.03 16.80
CA LEU A 46 10.42 7.68 15.61
C LEU A 46 11.26 8.88 15.14
N GLN A 47 11.91 9.59 16.06
CA GLN A 47 12.85 10.66 15.74
C GLN A 47 13.97 10.17 14.82
N GLU A 48 14.65 9.10 15.21
CA GLU A 48 15.76 8.54 14.44
C GLU A 48 15.29 8.02 13.07
N VAL A 49 14.15 7.31 13.04
CA VAL A 49 13.55 6.82 11.79
C VAL A 49 13.25 7.98 10.85
N MET A 50 12.63 9.06 11.35
CA MET A 50 12.18 10.17 10.52
C MET A 50 13.31 11.11 10.08
N THR A 51 14.30 11.40 10.93
CA THR A 51 15.36 12.36 10.58
C THR A 51 16.58 11.73 9.95
N VAL A 52 16.95 10.49 10.32
CA VAL A 52 18.17 9.81 9.85
C VAL A 52 17.85 8.73 8.82
N ASN A 53 16.70 8.07 8.94
CA ASN A 53 16.33 6.88 8.16
C ASN A 53 17.48 5.83 8.12
N PRO A 54 17.90 5.31 9.27
CA PRO A 54 19.05 4.40 9.33
C PRO A 54 18.76 3.11 8.57
N GLN A 55 19.81 2.42 8.14
CA GLN A 55 19.70 1.11 7.46
C GLN A 55 19.33 -0.03 8.42
N LYS A 56 19.51 0.18 9.73
CA LYS A 56 19.26 -0.79 10.79
C LYS A 56 18.70 -0.09 12.02
N ILE A 57 17.70 -0.71 12.66
CA ILE A 57 17.11 -0.22 13.91
C ILE A 57 16.96 -1.34 14.93
N HIS A 58 17.21 -1.04 16.19
CA HIS A 58 17.01 -1.93 17.33
C HIS A 58 15.69 -1.63 18.03
N VAL A 59 14.94 -2.67 18.36
CA VAL A 59 13.61 -2.60 18.98
C VAL A 59 13.49 -3.61 20.12
N ARG A 60 12.43 -3.50 20.92
CA ARG A 60 12.16 -4.51 21.96
C ARG A 60 11.84 -5.87 21.35
N ASP A 61 12.12 -6.93 22.10
CA ASP A 61 11.97 -8.31 21.61
C ASP A 61 10.54 -8.65 21.19
N ASP A 62 9.57 -8.04 21.88
CA ASP A 62 8.13 -8.19 21.64
C ASP A 62 7.54 -7.17 20.66
N ALA A 63 8.36 -6.29 20.07
CA ALA A 63 7.86 -5.18 19.24
C ALA A 63 7.11 -5.65 17.99
N LEU A 64 7.40 -6.85 17.47
CA LEU A 64 6.69 -7.46 16.34
C LEU A 64 5.99 -8.78 16.71
N ASP A 65 5.89 -9.10 18.00
CA ASP A 65 5.17 -10.30 18.42
C ASP A 65 3.66 -10.05 18.33
N VAL A 66 3.03 -10.60 17.29
CA VAL A 66 1.58 -10.44 17.03
C VAL A 66 0.74 -10.88 18.23
N SER A 67 1.15 -11.92 18.95
CA SER A 67 0.39 -12.42 20.10
C SER A 67 0.39 -11.43 21.27
N VAL A 68 1.45 -10.63 21.39
CA VAL A 68 1.60 -9.55 22.39
C VAL A 68 0.92 -8.28 21.89
N ILE A 69 1.12 -7.92 20.62
CA ILE A 69 0.65 -6.66 20.04
C ILE A 69 -0.88 -6.60 19.97
N CYS A 70 -1.53 -7.69 19.54
CA CYS A 70 -2.99 -7.74 19.46
C CYS A 70 -3.67 -7.67 20.84
N LYS A 71 -2.97 -8.09 21.90
CA LYS A 71 -3.51 -8.09 23.28
C LYS A 71 -3.23 -6.79 24.03
N ARG A 72 -2.33 -5.95 23.52
CA ARG A 72 -1.93 -4.71 24.19
C ARG A 72 -2.93 -3.61 23.87
N GLY A 73 -3.60 -3.07 24.87
CA GLY A 73 -4.54 -1.98 24.68
C GLY A 73 -3.86 -0.74 24.09
N SER A 74 -4.56 -0.01 23.23
CA SER A 74 -4.02 1.23 22.67
C SER A 74 -3.90 2.34 23.72
N LEU A 75 -4.75 2.29 24.75
CA LEU A 75 -4.78 3.21 25.88
C LEU A 75 -3.91 2.78 27.09
N GLU A 76 -3.31 1.59 27.04
CA GLU A 76 -2.50 1.07 28.15
C GLU A 76 -1.08 1.65 28.15
N ASP A 77 -0.70 2.28 29.27
CA ASP A 77 0.68 2.69 29.54
C ASP A 77 1.51 1.51 30.07
N ARG A 78 2.65 1.23 29.42
CA ARG A 78 3.53 0.12 29.83
C ARG A 78 4.36 0.44 31.07
N ASN A 79 4.57 1.72 31.40
CA ASN A 79 5.53 2.15 32.44
C ASN A 79 6.90 1.44 32.34
N VAL A 80 7.33 1.12 31.13
CA VAL A 80 8.61 0.44 30.88
C VAL A 80 9.71 1.50 30.77
N ALA A 81 10.77 1.35 31.57
CA ALA A 81 11.92 2.24 31.52
C ALA A 81 12.53 2.29 30.12
N GLU A 82 12.99 3.48 29.70
CA GLU A 82 13.69 3.67 28.41
C GLU A 82 14.95 2.81 28.29
N SER A 83 15.55 2.44 29.42
CA SER A 83 16.71 1.54 29.51
C SER A 83 16.39 0.07 29.21
N ALA A 84 15.11 -0.28 29.00
CA ALA A 84 14.72 -1.63 28.66
C ALA A 84 15.45 -2.10 27.38
N PRO A 85 15.96 -3.35 27.37
CA PRO A 85 16.84 -3.82 26.31
C PRO A 85 16.12 -3.88 24.95
N ARG A 86 16.84 -3.43 23.91
CA ARG A 86 16.42 -3.46 22.50
C ARG A 86 17.31 -4.44 21.72
N LYS A 87 17.06 -5.74 21.84
CA LYS A 87 17.95 -6.77 21.28
C LYS A 87 17.57 -7.13 19.84
N LYS A 88 16.28 -7.22 19.54
CA LYS A 88 15.79 -7.47 18.17
C LYS A 88 16.13 -6.30 17.26
N PHE A 89 16.51 -6.58 16.02
CA PHE A 89 16.80 -5.55 15.04
C PHE A 89 16.19 -5.87 13.67
N PHE A 90 15.96 -4.83 12.90
CA PHE A 90 15.49 -4.91 11.51
C PHE A 90 16.40 -4.07 10.63
N SER A 91 16.53 -4.49 9.37
CA SER A 91 17.32 -3.79 8.38
C SER A 91 16.57 -3.69 7.05
N SER A 92 16.79 -2.59 6.35
CA SER A 92 16.28 -2.35 5.00
C SER A 92 17.33 -1.61 4.20
N GLN A 93 17.60 -2.05 2.96
CA GLN A 93 18.57 -1.43 2.06
C GLN A 93 18.22 0.01 1.68
N GLU A 94 16.92 0.35 1.69
CA GLU A 94 16.42 1.70 1.41
C GLU A 94 16.30 2.56 2.68
N GLY A 95 16.70 2.00 3.83
CA GLY A 95 16.47 2.58 5.15
C GLY A 95 15.21 2.06 5.80
N VAL A 96 15.20 2.00 7.14
CA VAL A 96 14.12 1.36 7.91
C VAL A 96 12.78 2.07 7.76
N MET A 97 12.73 3.34 7.36
CA MET A 97 11.46 4.04 7.08
C MET A 97 10.65 3.34 5.98
N SER A 98 11.28 2.59 5.07
CA SER A 98 10.56 1.83 4.03
C SER A 98 9.90 0.54 4.54
N LEU A 99 10.22 0.11 5.77
CA LEU A 99 9.52 -1.01 6.40
C LEU A 99 8.08 -0.57 6.72
N THR A 100 7.09 -1.29 6.20
CA THR A 100 5.67 -0.93 6.28
C THR A 100 5.19 -0.56 7.69
N PHE A 101 5.64 -1.30 8.71
CA PHE A 101 5.31 -1.03 10.11
C PHE A 101 5.93 0.26 10.67
N LEU A 102 6.97 0.82 10.04
CA LEU A 102 7.53 2.14 10.37
C LEU A 102 7.03 3.24 9.44
N THR A 103 6.80 2.95 8.15
CA THR A 103 6.28 3.92 7.20
C THR A 103 4.94 4.49 7.67
N GLN A 104 4.06 3.62 8.16
CA GLN A 104 2.70 4.00 8.54
C GLN A 104 2.66 5.00 9.72
N PRO A 105 3.33 4.72 10.86
CA PRO A 105 3.51 5.72 11.94
C PRO A 105 4.15 7.02 11.49
N CYS A 106 5.20 6.97 10.65
CA CYS A 106 5.90 8.18 10.21
C CYS A 106 4.96 9.08 9.39
N MET A 107 4.21 8.49 8.45
CA MET A 107 3.25 9.21 7.62
C MET A 107 2.12 9.84 8.45
N LEU A 108 1.55 9.09 9.39
CA LEU A 108 0.52 9.61 10.29
C LEU A 108 1.07 10.79 11.12
N ALA A 109 2.27 10.64 11.68
CA ALA A 109 2.87 11.71 12.44
C ALA A 109 3.09 12.96 11.57
N ALA A 110 3.65 12.81 10.36
CA ALA A 110 3.83 13.92 9.43
C ALA A 110 2.52 14.66 9.13
N HIS A 111 1.42 13.93 8.87
CA HIS A 111 0.10 14.53 8.67
C HIS A 111 -0.35 15.34 9.88
N MET A 112 -0.20 14.80 11.09
CA MET A 112 -0.62 15.46 12.32
C MET A 112 0.24 16.70 12.63
N LEU A 113 1.55 16.64 12.38
CA LEU A 113 2.44 17.79 12.53
C LEU A 113 2.09 18.92 11.55
N ALA A 114 1.81 18.58 10.29
CA ALA A 114 1.39 19.55 9.28
C ALA A 114 0.04 20.19 9.64
N LEU A 115 -0.93 19.39 10.09
CA LEU A 115 -2.23 19.88 10.53
C LEU A 115 -2.10 20.82 11.74
N GLU A 116 -1.34 20.43 12.75
CA GLU A 116 -1.12 21.24 13.96
C GLU A 116 -0.39 22.55 13.64
N TYR A 117 0.54 22.52 12.68
CA TYR A 117 1.19 23.71 12.17
C TYR A 117 0.19 24.68 11.53
N LEU A 118 -0.72 24.18 10.69
CA LEU A 118 -1.79 24.98 10.07
C LEU A 118 -2.75 25.54 11.13
N ARG A 119 -3.14 24.74 12.12
CA ARG A 119 -3.98 25.18 13.25
C ARG A 119 -3.30 26.32 14.01
N SER A 120 -2.05 26.11 14.42
CA SER A 120 -1.30 27.04 15.28
C SER A 120 -0.86 28.33 14.61
N THR A 121 -0.57 28.31 13.30
CA THR A 121 0.01 29.47 12.59
C THR A 121 -0.97 30.17 11.65
N ARG A 122 -2.00 29.48 11.18
CA ARG A 122 -2.97 30.01 10.21
C ARG A 122 -4.40 30.05 10.75
N GLY A 123 -4.62 29.60 11.99
CA GLY A 123 -5.97 29.49 12.56
C GLY A 123 -6.87 28.54 11.78
N TYR A 124 -6.28 27.55 11.09
CA TYR A 124 -7.07 26.53 10.41
C TYR A 124 -7.84 25.70 11.44
N SER A 125 -9.11 25.46 11.19
CA SER A 125 -9.97 24.60 12.01
C SER A 125 -10.43 23.43 11.16
N VAL A 126 -10.35 22.23 11.73
CA VAL A 126 -10.76 20.98 11.06
C VAL A 126 -12.27 21.01 10.81
N GLU A 127 -13.02 21.61 11.73
CA GLU A 127 -14.47 21.83 11.66
C GLU A 127 -14.87 22.74 10.48
N SER A 128 -13.92 23.49 9.89
CA SER A 128 -14.16 24.26 8.67
C SER A 128 -14.17 23.42 7.38
N ALA A 129 -13.73 22.16 7.46
CA ALA A 129 -13.80 21.23 6.34
C ALA A 129 -15.20 20.59 6.27
N LEU A 130 -15.81 20.63 5.09
CA LEU A 130 -17.08 19.97 4.81
C LEU A 130 -16.90 18.45 4.71
N VAL A 131 -15.75 18.01 4.20
CA VAL A 131 -15.42 16.60 4.00
C VAL A 131 -14.01 16.35 4.50
N ILE A 132 -13.84 15.27 5.23
CA ILE A 132 -12.53 14.78 5.66
C ILE A 132 -12.42 13.32 5.21
N ALA A 133 -11.34 13.00 4.52
CA ALA A 133 -11.09 11.66 4.03
C ALA A 133 -9.59 11.36 4.04
N GLY A 134 -9.24 10.09 3.88
CA GLY A 134 -7.87 9.72 3.67
C GLY A 134 -7.74 8.44 2.87
N HIS A 135 -6.70 8.38 2.05
CA HIS A 135 -6.45 7.24 1.18
C HIS A 135 -5.69 6.17 1.95
N SER A 136 -6.29 4.98 2.10
CA SER A 136 -5.66 3.84 2.78
C SER A 136 -5.24 4.20 4.21
N LEU A 137 -3.94 4.26 4.50
CA LEU A 137 -3.39 4.76 5.77
C LEU A 137 -3.94 6.14 6.16
N GLY A 138 -4.20 7.02 5.18
CA GLY A 138 -4.71 8.36 5.43
C GLY A 138 -6.04 8.36 6.20
N GLU A 139 -6.82 7.28 6.15
CA GLU A 139 -8.07 7.16 6.89
C GLU A 139 -7.84 7.26 8.41
N PHE A 140 -6.77 6.65 8.93
CA PHE A 140 -6.38 6.81 10.33
C PHE A 140 -5.97 8.24 10.67
N SER A 141 -5.35 8.93 9.70
CA SER A 141 -5.01 10.36 9.86
C SER A 141 -6.27 11.23 9.86
N ALA A 142 -7.27 10.91 9.04
CA ALA A 142 -8.57 11.57 9.02
C ALA A 142 -9.32 11.39 10.35
N LEU A 143 -9.39 10.14 10.85
CA LEU A 143 -10.02 9.83 12.13
C LEU A 143 -9.29 10.52 13.30
N CYS A 144 -7.96 10.57 13.27
CA CYS A 144 -7.18 11.32 14.24
C CYS A 144 -7.43 12.83 14.16
N ALA A 145 -7.53 13.39 12.95
CA ALA A 145 -7.84 14.81 12.74
C ALA A 145 -9.23 15.19 13.26
N LEU A 146 -10.20 14.28 13.15
CA LEU A 146 -11.55 14.39 13.72
C LEU A 146 -11.59 14.22 15.25
N GLY A 147 -10.48 13.82 15.86
CA GLY A 147 -10.40 13.57 17.31
C GLY A 147 -10.98 12.23 17.75
N ILE A 148 -11.35 11.34 16.83
CA ILE A 148 -11.85 9.98 17.16
C ILE A 148 -10.75 9.16 17.83
N PHE A 149 -9.53 9.28 17.31
CA PHE A 149 -8.33 8.76 17.97
C PHE A 149 -7.45 9.90 18.44
N SER A 150 -6.90 9.78 19.64
CA SER A 150 -5.79 10.64 20.05
C SER A 150 -4.55 10.35 19.17
N PRO A 151 -3.61 11.29 19.03
CA PRO A 151 -2.37 11.06 18.28
C PRO A 151 -1.58 9.84 18.78
N GLU A 152 -1.56 9.60 20.09
CA GLU A 152 -0.92 8.46 20.75
C GLU A 152 -1.61 7.12 20.40
N VAL A 153 -2.94 7.11 20.36
CA VAL A 153 -3.72 5.94 19.93
C VAL A 153 -3.54 5.69 18.43
N ALA A 154 -3.61 6.74 17.63
CA ALA A 154 -3.55 6.64 16.17
C ALA A 154 -2.18 6.13 15.70
N VAL A 155 -1.07 6.62 16.29
CA VAL A 155 0.28 6.14 15.96
C VAL A 155 0.48 4.66 16.35
N ASP A 156 -0.09 4.24 17.48
CA ASP A 156 -0.10 2.84 17.93
C ASP A 156 -0.90 1.97 16.95
N LEU A 157 -2.13 2.35 16.60
CA LEU A 157 -2.98 1.61 15.66
C LEU A 157 -2.33 1.40 14.31
N VAL A 158 -1.72 2.43 13.72
CA VAL A 158 -1.08 2.30 12.40
C VAL A 158 0.23 1.50 12.46
N TYR A 159 0.93 1.49 13.60
CA TYR A 159 2.03 0.56 13.83
C TYR A 159 1.53 -0.89 13.84
N LYS A 160 0.51 -1.17 14.65
CA LYS A 160 -0.12 -2.50 14.75
C LYS A 160 -0.62 -2.97 13.38
N ARG A 161 -1.28 -2.08 12.62
CA ARG A 161 -1.71 -2.35 11.24
C ARG A 161 -0.54 -2.81 10.38
N GLY A 162 0.56 -2.07 10.37
CA GLY A 162 1.73 -2.42 9.58
C GLY A 162 2.36 -3.76 9.99
N VAL A 163 2.44 -4.06 11.29
CA VAL A 163 2.95 -5.36 11.77
C VAL A 163 2.05 -6.52 11.35
N LEU A 164 0.73 -6.37 11.48
CA LEU A 164 -0.23 -7.41 11.12
C LEU A 164 -0.25 -7.69 9.62
N MET A 165 -0.08 -6.65 8.81
CA MET A 165 0.06 -6.78 7.37
C MET A 165 1.32 -7.58 7.01
N ASP A 166 2.46 -7.22 7.61
CA ASP A 166 3.71 -7.93 7.41
C ASP A 166 3.63 -9.40 7.84
N TYR A 167 3.01 -9.66 9.01
CA TYR A 167 2.79 -11.01 9.52
C TYR A 167 1.90 -11.86 8.60
N ALA A 168 0.83 -11.28 8.06
CA ALA A 168 -0.07 -12.00 7.16
C ALA A 168 0.64 -12.45 5.87
N LEU A 169 1.59 -11.66 5.35
CA LEU A 169 2.32 -12.03 4.15
C LEU A 169 3.30 -13.18 4.37
N GLU A 170 3.95 -13.23 5.53
CA GLU A 170 4.87 -14.33 5.90
C GLU A 170 4.17 -15.69 5.96
N GLN A 171 2.84 -15.71 6.15
CA GLN A 171 2.04 -16.93 6.16
C GLN A 171 1.78 -17.49 4.75
N PHE A 172 1.85 -16.66 3.69
CA PHE A 172 1.55 -17.08 2.32
C PHE A 172 2.79 -17.31 1.46
N SER A 173 3.84 -16.51 1.65
CA SER A 173 5.12 -16.73 0.98
C SER A 173 6.27 -16.40 1.92
N ALA A 174 7.28 -17.27 1.93
CA ALA A 174 8.55 -16.99 2.59
C ALA A 174 9.30 -15.83 1.88
N ASN A 175 8.98 -15.55 0.61
CA ASN A 175 9.61 -14.50 -0.18
C ASN A 175 8.64 -13.35 -0.45
N ARG A 176 8.78 -12.26 0.31
CA ARG A 176 7.97 -11.04 0.14
C ARG A 176 8.12 -10.41 -1.26
N ASP A 177 9.24 -10.64 -1.94
CA ASP A 177 9.51 -10.11 -3.29
C ASP A 177 8.62 -10.72 -4.40
N ASP A 178 7.77 -11.68 -4.04
CA ASP A 178 6.80 -12.29 -4.96
C ASP A 178 5.57 -11.41 -5.17
N TYR A 179 5.23 -10.54 -4.21
CA TYR A 179 4.11 -9.62 -4.32
C TYR A 179 4.54 -8.27 -4.87
N VAL A 180 3.72 -7.75 -5.76
CA VAL A 180 3.98 -6.50 -6.49
C VAL A 180 2.67 -5.77 -6.73
N MET A 181 2.78 -4.45 -6.93
CA MET A 181 1.66 -3.60 -7.31
C MET A 181 2.01 -2.79 -8.55
N TYR A 182 1.04 -2.58 -9.44
CA TYR A 182 1.21 -1.78 -10.64
C TYR A 182 0.10 -0.74 -10.75
N ALA A 183 0.48 0.50 -11.04
CA ALA A 183 -0.44 1.52 -11.52
C ALA A 183 -0.77 1.24 -12.99
N CYS A 184 -2.06 1.11 -13.27
CA CYS A 184 -2.62 0.75 -14.57
C CYS A 184 -3.44 1.90 -15.12
N HIS A 185 -3.28 2.19 -16.41
CA HIS A 185 -4.07 3.19 -17.13
C HIS A 185 -4.75 2.53 -18.34
N PRO A 186 -6.05 2.19 -18.23
CA PRO A 186 -6.79 1.50 -19.29
C PRO A 186 -6.77 2.23 -20.63
N GLY A 187 -6.98 3.55 -20.64
CA GLY A 187 -6.91 4.36 -21.87
C GLY A 187 -5.56 4.26 -22.58
N ARG A 188 -4.43 4.34 -21.86
CA ARG A 188 -3.09 4.18 -22.45
C ARG A 188 -2.78 2.76 -22.89
N ALA A 189 -3.48 1.76 -22.36
CA ALA A 189 -3.35 0.38 -22.80
C ALA A 189 -4.01 0.13 -24.16
N LYS A 190 -4.75 1.10 -24.72
CA LYS A 190 -5.42 1.02 -26.04
C LYS A 190 -6.32 -0.23 -26.15
N LEU A 191 -7.13 -0.47 -25.12
CA LEU A 191 -8.09 -1.58 -25.10
C LEU A 191 -9.26 -1.31 -26.05
N CYS A 192 -9.80 -0.10 -26.00
CA CYS A 192 -10.71 0.48 -26.98
C CYS A 192 -10.28 1.93 -27.23
N GLU A 193 -10.04 2.32 -28.49
CA GLU A 193 -9.63 3.70 -28.81
C GLU A 193 -10.83 4.64 -29.01
N GLU A 194 -12.01 4.10 -29.29
CA GLU A 194 -13.22 4.86 -29.58
C GLU A 194 -13.97 5.29 -28.32
N ASP A 195 -13.87 4.49 -27.25
CA ASP A 195 -14.63 4.67 -26.02
C ASP A 195 -13.81 4.28 -24.78
N LEU A 196 -13.58 5.26 -23.89
CA LEU A 196 -12.82 5.07 -22.66
C LEU A 196 -13.60 4.27 -21.60
N ASP A 197 -14.93 4.35 -21.58
CA ASP A 197 -15.76 3.56 -20.66
C ASP A 197 -15.63 2.07 -21.01
N VAL A 198 -15.75 1.75 -22.31
CA VAL A 198 -15.50 0.39 -22.80
C VAL A 198 -14.07 -0.07 -22.51
N ALA A 199 -13.07 0.81 -22.64
CA ALA A 199 -11.69 0.46 -22.31
C ALA A 199 -11.52 0.11 -20.82
N VAL A 200 -12.18 0.84 -19.91
CA VAL A 200 -12.18 0.56 -18.47
C VAL A 200 -12.91 -0.76 -18.17
N ASP A 201 -14.07 -1.00 -18.78
CA ASP A 201 -14.80 -2.26 -18.63
C ASP A 201 -13.96 -3.45 -19.09
N GLN A 202 -13.32 -3.34 -20.26
CA GLN A 202 -12.42 -4.37 -20.76
C GLN A 202 -11.22 -4.60 -19.83
N PHE A 203 -10.68 -3.55 -19.22
CA PHE A 203 -9.62 -3.68 -18.21
C PHE A 203 -10.09 -4.50 -17.00
N HIS A 204 -11.24 -4.19 -16.43
CA HIS A 204 -11.79 -4.93 -15.30
C HIS A 204 -12.12 -6.38 -15.66
N VAL A 205 -12.72 -6.61 -16.83
CA VAL A 205 -12.99 -7.96 -17.34
C VAL A 205 -11.69 -8.75 -17.53
N LEU A 206 -10.61 -8.13 -18.04
CA LEU A 206 -9.31 -8.80 -18.16
C LEU A 206 -8.72 -9.16 -16.79
N VAL A 207 -8.80 -8.28 -15.80
CA VAL A 207 -8.35 -8.59 -14.43
C VAL A 207 -9.13 -9.79 -13.87
N GLU A 208 -10.45 -9.80 -14.01
CA GLU A 208 -11.31 -10.90 -13.54
C GLU A 208 -11.01 -12.22 -14.27
N LEU A 209 -10.85 -12.18 -15.60
CA LEU A 209 -10.55 -13.37 -16.39
C LEU A 209 -9.16 -13.95 -16.05
N VAL A 210 -8.16 -13.11 -15.80
CA VAL A 210 -6.84 -13.56 -15.33
C VAL A 210 -6.97 -14.16 -13.92
N ALA A 211 -7.68 -13.51 -13.00
CA ALA A 211 -7.92 -14.04 -11.66
C ALA A 211 -8.64 -15.41 -11.71
N ARG A 212 -9.67 -15.54 -12.55
CA ARG A 212 -10.40 -16.80 -12.78
C ARG A 212 -9.50 -17.88 -13.37
N ALA A 213 -8.66 -17.55 -14.34
CA ALA A 213 -7.71 -18.51 -14.93
C ALA A 213 -6.64 -18.97 -13.92
N LEU A 214 -6.38 -18.18 -12.87
CA LEU A 214 -5.44 -18.50 -11.80
C LEU A 214 -6.10 -19.12 -10.55
N SER A 215 -7.44 -19.29 -10.52
CA SER A 215 -8.18 -19.66 -9.30
C SER A 215 -7.82 -21.04 -8.74
N ALA A 216 -7.30 -21.94 -9.58
CA ALA A 216 -6.80 -23.25 -9.18
C ALA A 216 -5.33 -23.24 -8.74
N THR A 217 -4.72 -22.06 -8.58
CA THR A 217 -3.32 -21.87 -8.20
C THR A 217 -3.21 -21.01 -6.95
N THR A 218 -1.97 -20.83 -6.43
CA THR A 218 -1.70 -19.88 -5.34
C THR A 218 -1.51 -18.45 -5.83
N SER A 219 -1.45 -18.22 -7.14
CA SER A 219 -1.29 -16.88 -7.74
C SER A 219 -2.57 -16.05 -7.66
N PHE A 220 -2.46 -14.73 -7.75
CA PHE A 220 -3.63 -13.84 -7.74
C PHE A 220 -3.35 -12.51 -8.45
N VAL A 221 -4.43 -11.83 -8.80
CA VAL A 221 -4.43 -10.45 -9.30
C VAL A 221 -5.75 -9.79 -8.91
N GLU A 222 -5.69 -8.58 -8.36
CA GLU A 222 -6.85 -7.84 -7.86
C GLU A 222 -6.67 -6.34 -8.07
N VAL A 223 -7.71 -5.63 -8.50
CA VAL A 223 -7.73 -4.17 -8.44
C VAL A 223 -7.89 -3.76 -6.99
N VAL A 224 -6.95 -2.98 -6.48
CA VAL A 224 -6.85 -2.60 -5.06
C VAL A 224 -7.01 -1.11 -4.82
N ASN A 225 -6.87 -0.28 -5.87
CA ASN A 225 -7.21 1.12 -5.78
C ASN A 225 -7.90 1.61 -7.06
N TYR A 226 -8.99 2.34 -6.87
CA TYR A 226 -9.76 3.05 -7.88
C TYR A 226 -9.50 4.55 -7.65
N ASN A 227 -8.40 5.08 -8.21
CA ASN A 227 -7.93 6.42 -7.82
C ASN A 227 -8.52 7.52 -8.70
N ILE A 228 -8.43 7.38 -10.02
CA ILE A 228 -8.92 8.36 -10.99
C ILE A 228 -9.63 7.56 -12.08
N ASP A 229 -10.88 7.91 -12.35
CA ASP A 229 -11.66 7.28 -13.39
C ASP A 229 -10.95 7.38 -14.74
N HIS A 230 -11.06 6.35 -15.57
CA HIS A 230 -10.38 6.16 -16.87
C HIS A 230 -8.83 6.17 -16.87
N GLU A 231 -8.18 6.70 -15.83
CA GLU A 231 -6.76 7.04 -15.83
C GLU A 231 -5.93 6.20 -14.86
N GLN A 232 -6.36 6.03 -13.61
CA GLN A 232 -5.49 5.51 -12.55
C GLN A 232 -6.19 4.46 -11.70
N TYR A 233 -5.79 3.22 -11.95
CA TYR A 233 -6.12 2.05 -11.15
C TYR A 233 -4.83 1.46 -10.59
N VAL A 234 -4.90 0.83 -9.42
CA VAL A 234 -3.76 0.06 -8.91
C VAL A 234 -4.18 -1.39 -8.79
N VAL A 235 -3.34 -2.28 -9.31
CA VAL A 235 -3.56 -3.72 -9.28
C VAL A 235 -2.47 -4.36 -8.45
N ALA A 236 -2.85 -5.13 -7.45
CA ALA A 236 -1.95 -5.97 -6.66
C ALA A 236 -2.00 -7.40 -7.19
N GLY A 237 -0.88 -8.10 -7.09
CA GLY A 237 -0.82 -9.51 -7.44
C GLY A 237 0.52 -10.09 -7.06
N ASP A 238 0.69 -11.37 -7.37
CA ASP A 238 2.02 -11.94 -7.45
C ASP A 238 2.65 -11.70 -8.83
N ARG A 239 3.92 -12.05 -8.98
CA ARG A 239 4.64 -11.91 -10.26
C ARG A 239 3.94 -12.63 -11.42
N VAL A 240 3.26 -13.75 -11.17
CA VAL A 240 2.56 -14.51 -12.21
C VAL A 240 1.31 -13.75 -12.65
N GLY A 241 0.46 -13.35 -11.69
CA GLY A 241 -0.78 -12.63 -11.95
C GLY A 241 -0.56 -11.31 -12.67
N LEU A 242 0.37 -10.48 -12.18
CA LEU A 242 0.65 -9.19 -12.82
C LEU A 242 1.34 -9.32 -14.17
N SER A 243 2.08 -10.40 -14.42
CA SER A 243 2.65 -10.64 -15.74
C SER A 243 1.59 -11.08 -16.75
N ALA A 244 0.63 -11.90 -16.32
CA ALA A 244 -0.48 -12.30 -17.17
C ALA A 244 -1.34 -11.08 -17.52
N LEU A 245 -1.65 -10.24 -16.53
CA LEU A 245 -2.35 -8.98 -16.78
C LEU A 245 -1.54 -8.03 -17.67
N GLY A 246 -0.25 -7.85 -17.40
CA GLY A 246 0.63 -7.02 -18.22
C GLY A 246 0.60 -7.42 -19.69
N LYS A 247 0.66 -8.73 -19.98
CA LYS A 247 0.51 -9.25 -21.35
C LYS A 247 -0.87 -8.94 -21.94
N CYS A 248 -1.95 -9.11 -21.18
CA CYS A 248 -3.29 -8.73 -21.66
C CYS A 248 -3.37 -7.23 -22.03
N LEU A 249 -2.71 -6.37 -21.26
CA LEU A 249 -2.70 -4.93 -21.48
C LEU A 249 -1.71 -4.48 -22.56
N ASP A 250 -0.81 -5.35 -23.03
CA ASP A 250 0.15 -5.02 -24.08
C ASP A 250 -0.47 -5.08 -25.49
N PRO A 251 -0.53 -3.95 -26.23
CA PRO A 251 -1.07 -3.94 -27.59
C PRO A 251 -0.37 -4.91 -28.54
N GLN A 252 0.94 -5.13 -28.39
CA GLN A 252 1.70 -6.04 -29.25
C GLN A 252 1.37 -7.50 -28.94
N PHE A 253 1.22 -7.84 -27.66
CA PHE A 253 0.79 -9.18 -27.27
C PHE A 253 -0.62 -9.45 -27.81
N ARG A 254 -1.57 -8.53 -27.60
CA ARG A 254 -2.91 -8.64 -28.17
C ARG A 254 -2.85 -8.81 -29.68
N ALA A 255 -2.11 -7.97 -30.42
CA ALA A 255 -2.00 -8.10 -31.88
C ALA A 255 -1.42 -9.46 -32.34
N SER A 256 -0.53 -10.08 -31.55
CA SER A 256 0.08 -11.37 -31.90
C SER A 256 -0.82 -12.58 -31.63
N VAL A 257 -1.79 -12.44 -30.71
CA VAL A 257 -2.68 -13.53 -30.24
C VAL A 257 -4.12 -13.33 -30.72
N CYS A 258 -4.51 -12.09 -31.03
CA CYS A 258 -5.84 -11.74 -31.48
C CYS A 258 -5.93 -11.88 -33.00
N GLY A 259 -6.63 -12.93 -33.45
CA GLY A 259 -7.32 -12.84 -34.73
C GLY A 259 -8.50 -11.88 -34.62
N PRO A 260 -9.19 -11.57 -35.73
CA PRO A 260 -10.32 -10.64 -35.77
C PRO A 260 -11.46 -10.98 -34.79
N SER A 261 -11.52 -12.22 -34.31
CA SER A 261 -12.59 -12.76 -33.45
C SER A 261 -12.12 -13.20 -32.07
N SER A 262 -10.90 -12.84 -31.64
CA SER A 262 -10.40 -13.28 -30.34
C SER A 262 -11.11 -12.56 -29.19
N SER A 263 -11.76 -13.32 -28.32
CA SER A 263 -12.41 -12.78 -27.12
C SER A 263 -11.40 -12.41 -26.04
N LEU A 264 -11.81 -11.56 -25.09
CA LEU A 264 -10.99 -11.22 -23.91
C LEU A 264 -10.61 -12.47 -23.08
N ASP A 265 -11.50 -13.48 -23.02
CA ASP A 265 -11.20 -14.75 -22.34
C ASP A 265 -10.07 -15.52 -23.03
N HIS A 266 -10.04 -15.53 -24.37
CA HIS A 266 -8.95 -16.14 -25.12
C HIS A 266 -7.62 -15.43 -24.87
N ILE A 267 -7.62 -14.08 -24.82
CA ILE A 267 -6.44 -13.27 -24.49
C ILE A 267 -5.92 -13.63 -23.10
N ALA A 268 -6.81 -13.62 -22.09
CA ALA A 268 -6.45 -13.89 -20.70
C ALA A 268 -5.88 -15.31 -20.52
N ARG A 269 -6.53 -16.33 -21.08
CA ARG A 269 -6.05 -17.72 -21.00
C ARG A 269 -4.69 -17.88 -21.69
N THR A 270 -4.52 -17.31 -22.87
CA THR A 270 -3.25 -17.39 -23.60
C THR A 270 -2.13 -16.65 -22.88
N ALA A 271 -2.43 -15.50 -22.27
CA ALA A 271 -1.48 -14.77 -21.44
C ALA A 271 -1.04 -15.61 -20.23
N VAL A 272 -1.97 -16.24 -19.51
CA VAL A 272 -1.66 -17.11 -18.36
C VAL A 272 -0.82 -18.30 -18.80
N SER A 273 -1.22 -19.04 -19.84
CA SER A 273 -0.44 -20.16 -20.38
C SER A 273 0.97 -19.72 -20.82
N SER A 274 1.08 -18.55 -21.44
CA SER A 274 2.37 -18.00 -21.86
C SER A 274 3.26 -17.65 -20.66
N VAL A 275 2.72 -17.09 -19.58
CA VAL A 275 3.50 -16.80 -18.35
C VAL A 275 3.96 -18.10 -17.67
N TRP A 276 3.13 -19.14 -17.65
CA TRP A 276 3.54 -20.43 -17.10
C TRP A 276 4.68 -21.07 -17.91
N GLN A 277 4.62 -20.95 -19.23
CA GLN A 277 5.72 -21.39 -20.10
C GLN A 277 6.99 -20.57 -19.84
N ASP A 278 6.88 -19.24 -19.72
CA ASP A 278 8.01 -18.37 -19.40
C ASP A 278 8.65 -18.71 -18.04
N LYS A 279 7.83 -19.04 -17.04
CA LYS A 279 8.28 -19.48 -15.71
C LYS A 279 9.03 -20.82 -15.81
N LYS A 280 8.49 -21.79 -16.54
CA LYS A 280 9.14 -23.09 -16.78
C LYS A 280 10.48 -22.93 -17.52
N ASP A 281 10.54 -22.00 -18.46
CA ASP A 281 11.72 -21.69 -19.25
C ASP A 281 12.74 -20.81 -18.50
N GLY A 282 12.42 -20.39 -17.27
CA GLY A 282 13.27 -19.55 -16.44
C GLY A 282 13.36 -18.09 -16.90
N VAL A 283 12.55 -17.66 -17.88
CA VAL A 283 12.50 -16.24 -18.33
C VAL A 283 12.24 -15.30 -17.14
N THR A 284 11.56 -15.82 -16.11
CA THR A 284 11.21 -15.09 -14.90
C THR A 284 12.33 -14.93 -13.87
N MET A 285 13.47 -15.56 -14.10
CA MET A 285 14.63 -15.49 -13.22
C MET A 285 15.24 -14.09 -13.25
N HIS A 286 15.66 -13.62 -12.08
CA HIS A 286 16.37 -12.35 -11.98
C HIS A 286 17.76 -12.50 -12.64
N PRO A 287 18.09 -11.69 -13.65
CA PRO A 287 19.31 -11.90 -14.41
C PRO A 287 20.59 -11.80 -13.57
N ASN A 288 20.61 -10.88 -12.62
CA ASN A 288 21.76 -10.69 -11.72
C ASN A 288 21.72 -11.60 -10.48
N LYS A 289 20.71 -12.45 -10.34
CA LYS A 289 20.66 -13.49 -9.29
C LYS A 289 20.67 -14.91 -9.89
N GLY A 290 20.78 -15.03 -11.21
CA GLY A 290 20.92 -16.29 -11.91
C GLY A 290 22.35 -16.84 -11.79
N PRO A 291 22.56 -18.14 -11.98
CA PRO A 291 23.87 -18.78 -11.83
C PRO A 291 24.90 -18.40 -12.92
N LEU A 292 24.50 -17.66 -13.97
CA LEU A 292 25.33 -17.34 -15.13
C LEU A 292 25.36 -15.82 -15.40
N PRO A 293 26.54 -15.19 -15.54
CA PRO A 293 26.67 -13.75 -15.77
C PRO A 293 25.97 -13.24 -17.03
N ASP A 294 25.85 -14.09 -18.06
CA ASP A 294 25.25 -13.76 -19.36
C ASP A 294 23.83 -14.31 -19.52
N PHE A 295 23.15 -14.59 -18.39
CA PHE A 295 21.77 -15.06 -18.40
C PHE A 295 20.82 -14.08 -19.11
N VAL A 296 21.13 -12.78 -19.07
CA VAL A 296 20.36 -11.74 -19.78
C VAL A 296 20.35 -12.04 -21.28
N THR A 297 21.54 -11.98 -21.88
CA THR A 297 21.76 -12.02 -23.33
C THR A 297 21.34 -13.36 -23.91
N SER A 298 21.66 -14.46 -23.21
CA SER A 298 21.25 -15.81 -23.62
C SER A 298 19.72 -15.98 -23.65
N SER A 299 19.01 -15.41 -22.66
CA SER A 299 17.55 -15.49 -22.62
C SER A 299 16.88 -14.61 -23.68
N VAL A 300 17.42 -13.41 -23.97
CA VAL A 300 16.89 -12.57 -25.06
C VAL A 300 17.06 -13.29 -26.41
N LYS A 301 18.23 -13.88 -26.67
CA LYS A 301 18.47 -14.70 -27.87
C LYS A 301 17.56 -15.92 -27.95
N LYS A 302 17.32 -16.60 -26.82
CA LYS A 302 16.55 -17.84 -26.78
C LYS A 302 15.04 -17.61 -26.88
N TYR A 303 14.53 -16.54 -26.27
CA TYR A 303 13.08 -16.35 -26.08
C TYR A 303 12.50 -15.21 -26.94
N GLY A 304 13.33 -14.37 -27.57
CA GLY A 304 12.89 -13.32 -28.48
C GLY A 304 11.81 -12.42 -27.86
N VAL A 305 10.69 -12.25 -28.55
CA VAL A 305 9.52 -11.47 -28.07
C VAL A 305 8.92 -11.99 -26.75
N ARG A 306 9.10 -13.27 -26.39
CA ARG A 306 8.65 -13.80 -25.08
C ARG A 306 9.42 -13.22 -23.89
N SER A 307 10.54 -12.52 -24.12
CA SER A 307 11.22 -11.77 -23.06
C SER A 307 10.39 -10.60 -22.49
N THR A 308 9.18 -10.34 -23.01
CA THR A 308 8.26 -9.30 -22.51
C THR A 308 8.12 -9.33 -20.99
N PHE A 309 8.19 -10.51 -20.38
CA PHE A 309 8.17 -10.70 -18.93
C PHE A 309 9.24 -9.86 -18.19
N ARG A 310 10.48 -9.84 -18.70
CA ARG A 310 11.56 -9.06 -18.07
C ARG A 310 11.35 -7.56 -18.21
N ARG A 311 10.80 -7.12 -19.35
CA ARG A 311 10.42 -5.71 -19.59
C ARG A 311 9.31 -5.24 -18.65
N PHE A 312 8.45 -6.13 -18.18
CA PHE A 312 7.47 -5.78 -17.15
C PHE A 312 8.15 -5.58 -15.79
N LEU A 313 8.91 -6.56 -15.31
CA LEU A 313 9.48 -6.51 -13.95
C LEU A 313 10.46 -5.37 -13.66
N ARG A 314 11.22 -4.90 -14.65
CA ARG A 314 12.25 -3.86 -14.46
C ARG A 314 11.94 -2.56 -15.19
N GLY A 315 10.81 -2.47 -15.89
CA GLY A 315 10.60 -1.43 -16.89
C GLY A 315 11.37 -1.71 -18.20
N PRO A 316 11.38 -0.77 -19.15
CA PRO A 316 11.59 -1.03 -20.57
C PRO A 316 13.01 -1.44 -21.03
N ASP A 317 13.98 -1.77 -20.17
CA ASP A 317 15.21 -2.45 -20.65
C ASP A 317 15.97 -3.26 -19.59
N ASP A 318 16.00 -4.57 -19.76
CA ASP A 318 16.63 -5.56 -18.90
C ASP A 318 18.09 -5.89 -19.26
N GLY A 319 18.83 -4.93 -19.84
CA GLY A 319 20.26 -5.10 -20.16
C GLY A 319 21.21 -4.04 -19.61
N TYR A 320 20.78 -2.79 -19.49
CA TYR A 320 21.66 -1.63 -19.18
C TYR A 320 20.88 -0.43 -18.59
N THR A 321 19.76 -0.63 -17.87
CA THR A 321 19.01 0.51 -17.33
C THR A 321 19.81 1.22 -16.23
N PRO A 322 20.20 2.50 -16.43
CA PRO A 322 20.89 3.28 -15.41
C PRO A 322 19.92 3.64 -14.28
N SER A 323 20.42 4.23 -13.19
CA SER A 323 19.62 4.57 -12.00
C SER A 323 18.37 5.41 -12.34
N LEU A 324 17.36 5.40 -11.47
CA LEU A 324 16.12 6.17 -11.68
C LEU A 324 16.40 7.66 -11.97
N GLU A 325 17.46 8.22 -11.39
CA GLU A 325 17.93 9.59 -11.60
C GLU A 325 18.39 9.84 -13.05
N GLU A 326 19.14 8.91 -13.65
CA GLU A 326 19.63 9.00 -15.04
C GLU A 326 18.52 8.89 -16.09
N LEU A 327 17.44 8.15 -15.79
CA LEU A 327 16.27 8.03 -16.68
C LEU A 327 15.46 9.34 -16.81
N THR A 328 15.49 10.19 -15.78
CA THR A 328 14.73 11.45 -15.75
C THR A 328 15.25 12.45 -16.78
N HIS A 329 16.55 12.38 -17.13
CA HIS A 329 17.15 13.26 -18.13
C HIS A 329 16.90 12.83 -19.58
N LEU A 330 16.58 11.55 -19.82
CA LEU A 330 16.46 10.99 -21.18
C LEU A 330 15.01 10.92 -21.71
N THR A 331 14.01 11.19 -20.88
CA THR A 331 12.58 10.97 -21.22
C THR A 331 11.80 12.23 -21.61
N LEU A 332 12.47 13.38 -21.78
CA LEU A 332 11.85 14.65 -22.17
C LEU A 332 11.64 14.84 -23.69
N GLN A 333 11.59 13.78 -24.51
CA GLN A 333 11.18 13.87 -25.92
C GLN A 333 9.98 12.97 -26.18
N GLU A 334 8.80 13.58 -26.36
CA GLU A 334 7.52 12.88 -26.52
C GLU A 334 7.43 12.04 -27.82
N ASP A 335 8.26 12.33 -28.83
CA ASP A 335 8.09 11.80 -30.21
C ASP A 335 9.26 10.95 -30.78
N GLY A 336 10.15 10.41 -29.95
CA GLY A 336 11.31 9.62 -30.40
C GLY A 336 11.07 8.11 -30.63
N ARG A 337 11.49 7.60 -31.79
CA ARG A 337 11.43 6.19 -32.29
C ARG A 337 12.30 5.15 -31.52
N SER A 338 12.60 5.30 -30.24
CA SER A 338 13.31 4.26 -29.49
C SER A 338 12.33 3.33 -28.76
N GLY A 339 12.53 2.01 -28.91
CA GLY A 339 11.69 0.93 -28.35
C GLY A 339 11.74 0.79 -26.82
N LEU A 340 11.98 1.90 -26.13
CA LEU A 340 12.32 2.05 -24.72
C LEU A 340 11.30 2.94 -23.97
N LYS A 341 10.12 3.19 -24.55
CA LYS A 341 9.05 3.91 -23.85
C LYS A 341 8.64 3.06 -22.63
N LYS A 342 8.81 3.60 -21.41
CA LYS A 342 8.19 3.06 -20.20
C LYS A 342 6.74 2.78 -20.57
N LYS A 343 6.26 1.55 -20.37
CA LYS A 343 4.89 1.14 -20.67
C LYS A 343 3.96 2.01 -19.81
N SER A 344 3.52 3.12 -20.39
CA SER A 344 2.87 4.22 -19.67
C SER A 344 1.49 3.84 -19.13
N TRP A 345 1.03 2.64 -19.48
CA TRP A 345 -0.22 2.01 -19.05
C TRP A 345 -0.07 0.97 -17.94
N PHE A 346 1.14 0.55 -17.59
CA PHE A 346 1.39 -0.50 -16.59
C PHE A 346 2.73 -0.25 -15.90
N VAL A 347 2.68 0.56 -14.83
CA VAL A 347 3.86 1.10 -14.14
C VAL A 347 4.05 0.39 -12.79
N PRO A 348 5.20 -0.26 -12.52
CA PRO A 348 5.45 -0.91 -11.24
C PRO A 348 5.54 0.12 -10.11
N LEU A 349 4.96 -0.21 -8.96
CA LEU A 349 5.10 0.53 -7.71
C LEU A 349 6.17 -0.14 -6.84
N PRO A 350 7.05 0.63 -6.17
CA PRO A 350 8.08 0.10 -5.28
C PRO A 350 7.48 -0.33 -3.93
N VAL A 351 6.51 -1.24 -3.97
CA VAL A 351 5.84 -1.78 -2.79
C VAL A 351 5.63 -3.27 -2.96
N ASN A 352 6.10 -4.03 -1.98
CA ASN A 352 6.01 -5.50 -1.95
C ASN A 352 4.89 -6.00 -1.01
N VAL A 353 3.95 -5.11 -0.66
CA VAL A 353 2.79 -5.41 0.19
C VAL A 353 1.54 -5.19 -0.64
N PRO A 354 0.74 -6.23 -0.95
CA PRO A 354 -0.45 -6.11 -1.78
C PRO A 354 -1.63 -5.52 -0.97
N PHE A 355 -1.55 -4.22 -0.65
CA PHE A 355 -2.56 -3.49 0.13
C PHE A 355 -3.96 -3.69 -0.46
N HIS A 356 -4.98 -3.71 0.40
CA HIS A 356 -6.41 -3.83 0.03
C HIS A 356 -6.81 -5.13 -0.70
N SER A 357 -5.88 -6.05 -0.95
CA SER A 357 -6.21 -7.35 -1.54
C SER A 357 -6.74 -8.36 -0.53
N SER A 358 -7.38 -9.41 -1.03
CA SER A 358 -7.83 -10.56 -0.26
C SER A 358 -6.70 -11.26 0.52
N ARG A 359 -5.44 -11.12 0.10
CA ARG A 359 -4.26 -11.69 0.78
C ARG A 359 -4.03 -11.12 2.17
N LEU A 360 -4.58 -9.95 2.47
CA LEU A 360 -4.48 -9.33 3.79
C LEU A 360 -5.73 -9.53 4.64
N ARG A 361 -6.67 -10.38 4.21
CA ARG A 361 -7.91 -10.64 4.97
C ARG A 361 -7.62 -11.10 6.39
N ARG A 362 -6.66 -12.01 6.57
CA ARG A 362 -6.25 -12.50 7.90
C ARG A 362 -5.68 -11.40 8.79
N ALA A 363 -4.97 -10.41 8.22
CA ALA A 363 -4.51 -9.26 8.98
C ALA A 363 -5.69 -8.44 9.50
N MET A 364 -6.75 -8.28 8.69
CA MET A 364 -7.97 -7.61 9.11
C MET A 364 -8.65 -8.34 10.26
N ASP A 365 -8.83 -9.66 10.16
CA ASP A 365 -9.51 -10.45 11.21
C ASP A 365 -8.78 -10.32 12.57
N LEU A 366 -7.45 -10.18 12.56
CA LEU A 366 -6.64 -9.92 13.76
C LEU A 366 -6.67 -8.45 14.23
N PHE A 367 -6.89 -7.52 13.31
CA PHE A 367 -6.85 -6.08 13.59
C PHE A 367 -8.20 -5.53 14.05
N LEU A 368 -9.31 -6.13 13.62
CA LEU A 368 -10.65 -5.66 13.98
C LEU A 368 -10.85 -5.54 15.51
N PRO A 369 -10.51 -6.54 16.35
CA PRO A 369 -10.66 -6.41 17.79
C PRO A 369 -9.76 -5.31 18.38
N VAL A 370 -8.58 -5.09 17.80
CA VAL A 370 -7.64 -4.05 18.21
C VAL A 370 -8.21 -2.65 17.93
N VAL A 371 -8.85 -2.47 16.77
CA VAL A 371 -9.50 -1.19 16.43
C VAL A 371 -10.73 -0.98 17.31
N GLN A 372 -11.54 -2.02 17.55
CA GLN A 372 -12.72 -1.92 18.42
C GLN A 372 -12.36 -1.50 19.85
N ASP A 373 -11.30 -2.06 20.43
CA ASP A 373 -10.78 -1.69 21.75
C ASP A 373 -10.33 -0.21 21.82
N ALA A 374 -9.82 0.33 20.71
CA ALA A 374 -9.32 1.69 20.64
C ALA A 374 -10.41 2.73 20.31
N MET A 375 -11.58 2.30 19.84
CA MET A 375 -12.66 3.20 19.44
C MET A 375 -13.38 3.77 20.67
N PRO A 376 -13.82 5.03 20.63
CA PRO A 376 -14.75 5.55 21.63
C PRO A 376 -16.04 4.72 21.67
N GLU A 377 -16.71 4.72 22.82
CA GLU A 377 -18.05 4.13 22.98
C GLU A 377 -19.03 4.65 21.91
N GLU A 378 -19.98 3.80 21.48
CA GLU A 378 -20.89 4.10 20.36
C GLU A 378 -21.60 5.45 20.53
N ASP A 379 -22.04 5.77 21.75
CA ASP A 379 -22.74 7.03 22.06
C ASP A 379 -21.84 8.26 21.89
N VAL A 380 -20.57 8.15 22.29
CA VAL A 380 -19.57 9.23 22.11
C VAL A 380 -19.30 9.41 20.62
N LEU A 381 -19.11 8.31 19.89
CA LEU A 381 -18.86 8.33 18.44
C LEU A 381 -20.04 8.95 17.68
N ARG A 382 -21.28 8.57 18.00
CA ARG A 382 -22.50 9.15 17.42
C ARG A 382 -22.56 10.64 17.68
N SER A 383 -22.28 11.08 18.91
CA SER A 383 -22.24 12.50 19.25
C SER A 383 -21.18 13.25 18.45
N MET A 384 -19.98 12.69 18.31
CA MET A 384 -18.89 13.30 17.53
C MET A 384 -19.24 13.44 16.04
N LEU A 385 -19.98 12.47 15.50
CA LEU A 385 -20.40 12.44 14.10
C LEU A 385 -21.73 13.17 13.84
N GLY A 386 -22.34 13.78 14.86
CA GLY A 386 -23.63 14.46 14.74
C GLY A 386 -24.80 13.53 14.39
N VAL A 387 -24.67 12.24 14.71
CA VAL A 387 -25.72 11.24 14.53
C VAL A 387 -26.57 11.19 15.80
N ALA A 388 -27.89 11.37 15.67
CA ALA A 388 -28.79 11.29 16.82
C ALA A 388 -28.61 9.96 17.59
N ALA A 389 -28.70 10.04 18.93
CA ALA A 389 -28.70 8.86 19.79
C ALA A 389 -29.79 7.88 19.33
N LYS A 390 -29.52 6.57 19.41
CA LYS A 390 -30.55 5.56 19.14
C LYS A 390 -31.78 5.89 20.01
N PRO A 391 -33.02 5.79 19.48
CA PRO A 391 -34.19 5.79 20.34
C PRO A 391 -33.98 4.70 21.38
N LEU A 392 -34.10 5.03 22.66
CA LEU A 392 -34.15 4.03 23.73
C LEU A 392 -35.25 3.06 23.33
N GLU A 393 -34.88 1.84 22.94
CA GLU A 393 -35.85 0.76 22.84
C GLU A 393 -36.51 0.67 24.21
N GLU A 394 -37.83 0.85 24.22
CA GLU A 394 -38.66 0.71 25.40
C GLU A 394 -38.25 -0.56 26.12
N SER A 395 -37.64 -0.39 27.30
CA SER A 395 -37.52 -1.47 28.26
C SER A 395 -38.93 -2.03 28.43
N ASN A 396 -39.15 -3.23 27.91
CA ASN A 396 -40.34 -4.04 28.12
C ASN A 396 -40.65 -4.08 29.63
N SER A 397 -41.46 -3.13 30.07
CA SER A 397 -42.16 -3.09 31.35
C SER A 397 -43.64 -3.27 31.06
N ALA A 398 -43.95 -4.33 30.31
CA ALA A 398 -45.30 -4.85 30.14
C ALA A 398 -45.17 -6.38 30.20
N PHE A 399 -46.07 -7.02 30.96
CA PHE A 399 -46.16 -8.46 31.27
C PHE A 399 -45.39 -8.95 32.51
N CYS A 400 -45.95 -8.67 33.70
CA CYS A 400 -46.39 -9.72 34.64
C CYS A 400 -46.91 -9.11 35.96
N THR A 401 -48.19 -8.72 36.02
CA THR A 401 -48.97 -8.66 37.27
C THR A 401 -50.46 -8.78 36.96
N SER A 402 -50.92 -10.02 36.77
CA SER A 402 -52.30 -10.44 37.06
C SER A 402 -52.36 -11.97 37.12
N ALA A 403 -52.28 -12.52 38.33
CA ALA A 403 -52.73 -13.85 38.70
C ALA A 403 -53.20 -13.79 40.17
#